data_AF-A0A371PI11-F1
#
_entry.id   AF-A0A371PI11-F1
#
_cell.length_a   1.000
_cell.length_b   1.000
_cell.length_c   1.000
_cell.angle_alpha   90.00
_cell.angle_beta   90.00
_cell.angle_gamma   90.00
#
_symmetry.space_group_name_H-M   'P 1'
#
loop_
_entity.id
_entity.type
_entity.pdbx_description
1 polymer ?
#
loop_
_entity_poly.entity_id
_entity_poly.type
_entity_poly.pdbx_seq_one_letter_code
_entity_poly.pdbx_strand_id
1 'polypeptide(L)'
;MKHRGKALTLFLLILTLVLSGCQLTTKKETSESPSASAPSSNQPVVDNSPVDIELLTMSSYEADANIIRDQLTKNGFNVKLNLQPDYGSFKGQQDAGNFDIALSGWTTVTGNPDYAVRSLFKTGGDNSIISDPEIDALIDKASTQTRDQYVETYKQLEQKLVFDNAYIAPVYNSLKGQAFNKNVLNPDSIRISKSRSLPWEEVDFKDTSNRDSQPLILQQNTSTLTSLDPIKGNDGSINVLNTNLYVRLVNLTDDDHITSEGSLSLNHAISEGNTDYYFILRDDINFAQIKDKRAVDTGERVGGDDVIFSLLRAKNKNSVPDHRTFTLHEHIGKVELVTDLAELEAAKVTGSSTTVKDALEQGLSSKITQLVADKKLSNNKEGKYEVIKLTSTKAFPQVLNYLAHQSGGIVSKKQVESINTYDVASFDVNKDIPYGDQNTVTEGDRYNNTLYTSGPYILSYKNDYEGVFLKNPGYLKGTKYEPKISTIKVRFIKDADSALSSLRSGEIDLLYGVSETKYDIVKGDSKLILQTLQGNAVVYMLFNTAANRPVGTSVDLRKAVLYSINQEDLQAFYGGNKIKAVSTVSPLVNTGLELVADAAKVKEYLNAYKASK
;
A
#
# COMPACT_ATOMS: atom_id res chain seq x y z
N MET A 1 59.27 16.59 33.08
CA MET A 1 59.84 15.39 33.75
C MET A 1 58.72 14.37 33.90
N LYS A 2 58.69 13.35 33.02
CA LYS A 2 58.97 11.91 33.32
C LYS A 2 57.95 11.31 34.31
N HIS A 3 56.95 10.57 33.80
CA HIS A 3 56.90 9.09 33.63
C HIS A 3 56.23 8.41 34.84
N ARG A 4 55.47 7.30 34.77
CA ARG A 4 54.84 6.46 33.73
C ARG A 4 54.04 5.41 34.54
N GLY A 5 52.93 4.88 34.02
CA GLY A 5 52.32 3.66 34.57
C GLY A 5 50.87 3.45 34.15
N LYS A 6 50.66 2.88 32.95
CA LYS A 6 49.36 2.37 32.47
C LYS A 6 49.26 0.89 32.85
N ALA A 7 48.10 0.46 33.35
CA ALA A 7 47.71 -0.96 33.41
C ALA A 7 46.47 -1.14 32.50
N LEU A 8 46.64 -2.01 31.50
CA LEU A 8 45.67 -2.40 30.49
C LEU A 8 45.31 -3.86 30.80
N THR A 9 44.04 -4.15 31.11
CA THR A 9 43.58 -5.52 31.38
C THR A 9 42.92 -6.08 30.12
N LEU A 10 43.59 -7.03 29.48
CA LEU A 10 43.13 -7.82 28.35
C LEU A 10 42.60 -9.16 28.88
N PHE A 11 41.32 -9.46 28.69
CA PHE A 11 40.74 -10.77 28.99
C PHE A 11 40.83 -11.65 27.73
N LEU A 12 41.60 -12.74 27.82
CA LEU A 12 41.77 -13.75 26.77
C LEU A 12 40.72 -14.86 26.97
N LEU A 13 39.90 -15.12 25.95
CA LEU A 13 38.97 -16.25 25.91
C LEU A 13 39.72 -17.51 25.42
N ILE A 14 39.72 -18.59 26.21
CA ILE A 14 40.25 -19.90 25.83
C ILE A 14 39.09 -20.75 25.29
N LEU A 15 39.24 -21.20 24.05
CA LEU A 15 38.33 -22.11 23.33
C LEU A 15 38.88 -23.55 23.43
N THR A 16 38.15 -24.47 24.06
CA THR A 16 38.47 -25.90 24.05
C THR A 16 37.42 -26.68 23.27
N LEU A 17 37.82 -27.18 22.09
CA LEU A 17 37.12 -28.21 21.32
C LEU A 17 37.38 -29.59 21.94
N VAL A 18 36.32 -30.37 22.15
CA VAL A 18 36.41 -31.82 22.39
C VAL A 18 35.60 -32.53 21.32
N LEU A 19 36.30 -33.13 20.36
CA LEU A 19 35.77 -34.12 19.43
C LEU A 19 36.08 -35.51 20.02
N SER A 20 35.05 -36.31 20.27
CA SER A 20 35.21 -37.74 20.53
C SER A 20 34.54 -38.52 19.41
N GLY A 21 35.36 -38.99 18.47
CA GLY A 21 34.99 -40.04 17.53
C GLY A 21 35.16 -41.42 18.17
N CYS A 22 34.25 -42.33 17.87
CA CYS A 22 34.45 -43.77 18.03
C CYS A 22 34.33 -44.39 16.63
N GLN A 23 35.46 -44.86 16.09
CA GLN A 23 35.53 -45.78 14.96
C GLN A 23 35.60 -47.21 15.52
N LEU A 24 34.69 -48.07 15.07
CA LEU A 24 34.82 -49.52 15.21
C LEU A 24 35.36 -50.08 13.88
N THR A 25 36.48 -50.76 13.98
CA THR A 25 37.19 -51.48 12.92
C THR A 25 36.71 -52.92 12.85
N THR A 26 36.45 -53.44 11.63
CA THR A 26 36.62 -54.87 11.34
C THR A 26 37.22 -55.09 9.96
N LYS A 27 38.44 -55.64 10.02
CA LYS A 27 39.20 -56.51 9.11
C LYS A 27 39.11 -56.37 7.58
N LYS A 28 40.32 -56.33 7.03
CA LYS A 28 40.77 -56.34 5.64
C LYS A 28 40.99 -57.80 5.20
N GLU A 29 40.52 -58.19 4.03
CA GLU A 29 41.10 -59.31 3.26
C GLU A 29 41.47 -58.83 1.84
N THR A 30 42.77 -59.02 1.59
CA THR A 30 43.58 -59.16 0.37
C THR A 30 43.14 -58.69 -1.02
N SER A 31 44.12 -58.00 -1.61
CA SER A 31 44.43 -57.64 -2.99
C SER A 31 44.26 -58.72 -4.07
N GLU A 32 43.63 -58.33 -5.18
CA GLU A 32 44.02 -58.67 -6.57
C GLU A 32 43.78 -57.45 -7.47
N SER A 33 44.68 -57.21 -8.43
CA SER A 33 44.58 -56.21 -9.50
C SER A 33 44.64 -56.94 -10.86
N PRO A 34 44.34 -56.29 -12.00
CA PRO A 34 43.03 -55.84 -12.46
C PRO A 34 42.62 -56.59 -13.76
N SER A 35 41.34 -56.94 -13.93
CA SER A 35 40.81 -57.37 -15.23
C SER A 35 40.01 -56.25 -15.87
N ALA A 36 40.42 -55.86 -17.08
CA ALA A 36 39.79 -54.84 -17.89
C ALA A 36 38.42 -55.27 -18.44
N SER A 37 37.58 -54.25 -18.67
CA SER A 37 36.42 -54.16 -19.56
C SER A 37 35.04 -54.64 -19.06
N ALA A 38 34.19 -53.67 -18.70
CA ALA A 38 32.97 -53.33 -19.43
C ALA A 38 32.50 -51.91 -19.02
N PRO A 39 32.03 -51.05 -19.95
CA PRO A 39 31.58 -49.70 -19.61
C PRO A 39 30.22 -49.79 -18.90
N SER A 40 30.18 -49.48 -17.61
CA SER A 40 28.94 -49.31 -16.87
C SER A 40 28.28 -48.00 -17.31
N SER A 41 27.12 -48.13 -17.95
CA SER A 41 25.98 -47.21 -17.98
C SER A 41 26.28 -45.71 -17.79
N ASN A 42 26.00 -44.91 -18.82
CA ASN A 42 25.71 -43.48 -18.72
C ASN A 42 24.62 -43.23 -17.65
N GLN A 43 25.03 -43.07 -16.40
CA GLN A 43 24.29 -42.33 -15.39
C GLN A 43 24.77 -40.88 -15.54
N PRO A 44 23.89 -39.91 -15.84
CA PRO A 44 24.30 -38.51 -15.87
C PRO A 44 24.90 -38.16 -14.51
N VAL A 45 26.10 -37.58 -14.52
CA VAL A 45 26.73 -37.03 -13.31
C VAL A 45 25.80 -35.94 -12.80
N VAL A 46 25.08 -36.20 -11.70
CA VAL A 46 24.23 -35.20 -11.07
C VAL A 46 25.15 -34.15 -10.45
N ASP A 47 25.26 -32.99 -11.09
CA ASP A 47 25.93 -31.84 -10.51
C ASP A 47 25.23 -31.46 -9.20
N ASN A 48 25.89 -31.68 -8.07
CA ASN A 48 25.36 -31.36 -6.74
C ASN A 48 25.84 -30.00 -6.24
N SER A 49 26.50 -29.21 -7.08
CA SER A 49 26.98 -27.87 -6.69
C SER A 49 25.80 -26.97 -6.33
N PRO A 50 25.91 -26.17 -5.26
CA PRO A 50 24.89 -25.18 -4.92
C PRO A 50 24.67 -24.18 -6.05
N VAL A 51 23.43 -23.73 -6.25
CA VAL A 51 23.12 -22.64 -7.19
C VAL A 51 23.17 -21.30 -6.46
N ASP A 52 23.97 -20.36 -6.96
CA ASP A 52 24.06 -19.01 -6.40
C ASP A 52 22.77 -18.22 -6.65
N ILE A 53 22.28 -17.53 -5.61
CA ILE A 53 21.12 -16.63 -5.66
C ILE A 53 21.43 -15.33 -4.92
N GLU A 54 21.21 -14.19 -5.56
CA GLU A 54 21.26 -12.87 -4.92
C GLU A 54 19.86 -12.41 -4.48
N LEU A 55 19.63 -12.35 -3.16
CA LEU A 55 18.38 -11.93 -2.53
C LEU A 55 18.47 -10.47 -2.09
N LEU A 56 17.77 -9.59 -2.80
CA LEU A 56 17.65 -8.15 -2.49
C LEU A 56 16.47 -7.90 -1.56
N THR A 57 16.68 -7.16 -0.48
CA THR A 57 15.60 -6.68 0.38
C THR A 57 16.01 -5.45 1.21
N MET A 58 15.08 -4.93 2.01
CA MET A 58 15.34 -3.86 2.97
C MET A 58 15.67 -4.40 4.36
N SER A 59 16.40 -3.62 5.16
CA SER A 59 16.67 -3.96 6.58
C SER A 59 15.40 -4.24 7.40
N SER A 60 14.25 -3.67 7.02
CA SER A 60 12.96 -3.97 7.65
C SER A 60 12.49 -5.43 7.50
N TYR A 61 13.06 -6.18 6.56
CA TYR A 61 12.78 -7.59 6.29
C TYR A 61 13.96 -8.51 6.63
N GLU A 62 14.94 -8.04 7.42
CA GLU A 62 16.16 -8.82 7.70
C GLU A 62 15.86 -10.17 8.37
N ALA A 63 14.92 -10.22 9.33
CA ALA A 63 14.53 -11.48 9.97
C ALA A 63 13.96 -12.49 8.94
N ASP A 64 13.03 -12.03 8.10
CA ASP A 64 12.43 -12.85 7.04
C ASP A 64 13.48 -13.33 6.05
N ALA A 65 14.40 -12.45 5.64
CA ALA A 65 15.46 -12.79 4.69
C ALA A 65 16.44 -13.83 5.24
N ASN A 66 16.75 -13.79 6.54
CA ASN A 66 17.58 -14.82 7.17
C ASN A 66 16.85 -16.17 7.22
N ILE A 67 15.55 -16.20 7.53
CA ILE A 67 14.77 -17.45 7.52
C ILE A 67 14.68 -18.02 6.11
N ILE A 68 14.38 -17.19 5.11
CA ILE A 68 14.34 -17.58 3.69
C ILE A 68 15.72 -18.07 3.22
N ARG A 69 16.80 -17.37 3.57
CA ARG A 69 18.18 -17.80 3.27
C ARG A 69 18.42 -19.21 3.78
N ASP A 70 18.07 -19.47 5.04
CA ASP A 70 18.30 -20.77 5.66
C ASP A 70 17.45 -21.88 5.00
N GLN A 71 16.21 -21.59 4.59
CA GLN A 71 15.36 -22.50 3.81
C GLN A 71 15.98 -22.82 2.44
N LEU A 72 16.44 -21.81 1.71
CA LEU A 72 17.10 -21.98 0.42
C LEU A 72 18.43 -22.73 0.55
N THR A 73 19.25 -22.42 1.55
CA THR A 73 20.53 -23.13 1.76
C THR A 73 20.33 -24.61 2.03
N LYS A 74 19.31 -25.00 2.81
CA LYS A 74 18.95 -26.41 3.01
C LYS A 74 18.56 -27.13 1.72
N ASN A 75 18.07 -26.39 0.72
CA ASN A 75 17.60 -26.91 -0.56
C ASN A 75 18.60 -26.77 -1.72
N GLY A 76 19.88 -26.50 -1.42
CA GLY A 76 20.95 -26.52 -2.43
C GLY A 76 21.22 -25.19 -3.10
N PHE A 77 20.90 -24.08 -2.43
CA PHE A 77 21.24 -22.72 -2.90
C PHE A 77 22.36 -22.11 -2.05
N ASN A 78 23.23 -21.33 -2.68
CA ASN A 78 24.13 -20.42 -1.96
C ASN A 78 23.57 -18.99 -2.09
N VAL A 79 23.16 -18.39 -0.98
CA VAL A 79 22.38 -17.15 -1.01
C VAL A 79 23.24 -15.97 -0.53
N LYS A 80 23.41 -15.00 -1.42
CA LYS A 80 24.01 -13.70 -1.11
C LYS A 80 22.89 -12.71 -0.76
N LEU A 81 22.88 -12.24 0.49
CA LEU A 81 21.96 -11.18 0.90
C LEU A 81 22.46 -9.81 0.44
N ASN A 82 21.57 -9.05 -0.19
CA ASN A 82 21.76 -7.65 -0.57
C ASN A 82 20.75 -6.81 0.24
N LEU A 83 21.16 -6.34 1.42
CA LEU A 83 20.33 -5.57 2.36
C LEU A 83 20.47 -4.06 2.11
N GLN A 84 19.35 -3.38 1.90
CA GLN A 84 19.28 -1.95 1.67
C GLN A 84 18.66 -1.21 2.87
N PRO A 85 19.17 -0.03 3.25
CA PRO A 85 18.74 0.67 4.47
C PRO A 85 17.38 1.37 4.36
N ASP A 86 16.86 1.54 3.14
CA ASP A 86 15.59 2.21 2.86
C ASP A 86 15.03 1.85 1.47
N TYR A 87 13.81 2.34 1.20
CA TYR A 87 13.09 2.04 -0.03
C TYR A 87 13.74 2.65 -1.28
N GLY A 88 14.35 3.83 -1.17
CA GLY A 88 14.97 4.51 -2.31
C GLY A 88 16.21 3.76 -2.80
N SER A 89 17.08 3.36 -1.87
CA SER A 89 18.24 2.51 -2.16
C SER A 89 17.84 1.12 -2.67
N PHE A 90 16.81 0.50 -2.08
CA PHE A 90 16.20 -0.74 -2.59
C PHE A 90 15.74 -0.60 -4.04
N LYS A 91 15.00 0.45 -4.37
CA LYS A 91 14.57 0.72 -5.75
C LYS A 91 15.74 0.96 -6.69
N GLY A 92 16.76 1.71 -6.27
CA GLY A 92 17.97 1.88 -7.07
C GLY A 92 18.67 0.56 -7.43
N GLN A 93 18.70 -0.43 -6.52
CA GLN A 93 19.24 -1.75 -6.82
C GLN A 93 18.32 -2.58 -7.74
N GLN A 94 17.00 -2.44 -7.59
CA GLN A 94 16.04 -3.08 -8.50
C GLN A 94 16.20 -2.53 -9.93
N ASP A 95 16.27 -1.21 -10.08
CA ASP A 95 16.38 -0.55 -11.39
C ASP A 95 17.73 -0.85 -12.07
N ALA A 96 18.80 -1.01 -11.28
CA ALA A 96 20.10 -1.48 -11.76
C ALA A 96 20.10 -2.97 -12.15
N GLY A 97 19.05 -3.71 -11.81
CA GLY A 97 18.93 -5.15 -12.06
C GLY A 97 19.83 -6.01 -11.19
N ASN A 98 20.32 -5.51 -10.04
CA ASN A 98 21.30 -6.15 -9.15
C ASN A 98 20.67 -7.15 -8.15
N PHE A 99 19.84 -8.06 -8.66
CA PHE A 99 19.17 -9.07 -7.87
C PHE A 99 18.72 -10.24 -8.74
N ASP A 100 18.66 -11.45 -8.16
CA ASP A 100 17.92 -12.57 -8.74
C ASP A 100 16.49 -12.61 -8.19
N ILE A 101 16.36 -12.31 -6.89
CA ILE A 101 15.09 -12.32 -6.17
C ILE A 101 15.00 -11.05 -5.32
N ALA A 102 13.86 -10.38 -5.34
CA ALA A 102 13.59 -9.22 -4.49
C ALA A 102 12.46 -9.54 -3.51
N LEU A 103 12.76 -9.56 -2.21
CA LEU A 103 11.76 -9.70 -1.15
C LEU A 103 11.18 -8.32 -0.82
N SER A 104 9.86 -8.19 -1.00
CA SER A 104 9.12 -6.96 -0.76
C SER A 104 7.69 -7.26 -0.28
N GLY A 105 6.95 -6.21 0.06
CA GLY A 105 5.54 -6.29 0.41
C GLY A 105 4.67 -5.47 -0.54
N TRP A 106 3.44 -5.91 -0.73
CA TRP A 106 2.37 -5.14 -1.37
C TRP A 106 1.18 -5.04 -0.44
N THR A 107 0.61 -3.84 -0.29
CA THR A 107 -0.61 -3.63 0.48
C THR A 107 -1.70 -3.14 -0.43
N THR A 108 -2.81 -3.88 -0.51
CA THR A 108 -3.99 -3.44 -1.27
C THR A 108 -4.78 -2.40 -0.46
N VAL A 109 -4.67 -1.15 -0.88
CA VAL A 109 -5.24 0.04 -0.19
C VAL A 109 -6.61 0.46 -0.71
N THR A 110 -7.22 -0.35 -1.57
CA THR A 110 -8.51 -0.07 -2.23
C THR A 110 -9.60 -1.08 -1.88
N GLY A 111 -9.27 -2.18 -1.20
CA GLY A 111 -10.18 -3.31 -0.97
C GLY A 111 -10.47 -4.14 -2.23
N ASN A 112 -9.76 -3.86 -3.33
CA ASN A 112 -10.08 -4.38 -4.64
C ASN A 112 -9.03 -5.39 -5.16
N PRO A 113 -9.43 -6.62 -5.51
CA PRO A 113 -8.52 -7.62 -6.08
C PRO A 113 -7.79 -7.19 -7.36
N ASP A 114 -8.36 -6.32 -8.20
CA ASP A 114 -7.71 -5.83 -9.42
C ASP A 114 -6.47 -4.98 -9.10
N TYR A 115 -6.53 -4.17 -8.04
CA TYR A 115 -5.37 -3.41 -7.54
C TYR A 115 -4.23 -4.30 -7.07
N ALA A 116 -4.55 -5.49 -6.55
CA ALA A 116 -3.54 -6.44 -6.08
C ALA A 116 -2.70 -7.02 -7.22
N VAL A 117 -3.09 -6.87 -8.48
CA VAL A 117 -2.43 -7.52 -9.62
C VAL A 117 -2.13 -6.59 -10.80
N ARG A 118 -2.99 -5.61 -11.09
CA ARG A 118 -2.89 -4.78 -12.29
C ARG A 118 -1.56 -4.02 -12.35
N SER A 119 -1.24 -3.26 -11.30
CA SER A 119 0.01 -2.48 -11.28
C SER A 119 1.26 -3.35 -11.16
N LEU A 120 1.14 -4.60 -10.70
CA LEU A 120 2.28 -5.49 -10.41
C LEU A 120 2.61 -6.48 -11.53
N PHE A 121 1.61 -6.94 -12.29
CA PHE A 121 1.75 -8.09 -13.18
C PHE A 121 1.18 -7.85 -14.58
N LYS A 122 0.38 -6.80 -14.78
CA LYS A 122 -0.09 -6.45 -16.12
C LYS A 122 1.06 -5.84 -16.94
N THR A 123 1.16 -6.17 -18.21
CA THR A 123 2.10 -5.54 -19.14
C THR A 123 1.90 -4.02 -19.14
N GLY A 124 2.98 -3.27 -18.87
CA GLY A 124 2.95 -1.81 -18.78
C GLY A 124 2.38 -1.24 -17.48
N GLY A 125 2.07 -2.07 -16.48
CA GLY A 125 1.68 -1.62 -15.14
C GLY A 125 2.82 -0.91 -14.41
N ASP A 126 2.48 -0.01 -13.48
CA ASP A 126 3.43 0.92 -12.84
C ASP A 126 4.62 0.24 -12.13
N ASN A 127 4.46 -1.01 -11.68
CA ASN A 127 5.47 -1.81 -10.98
C ASN A 127 5.72 -3.16 -11.67
N SER A 128 5.17 -3.39 -12.86
CA SER A 128 5.28 -4.67 -13.54
C SER A 128 6.64 -4.81 -14.23
N ILE A 129 7.28 -5.96 -14.00
CA ILE A 129 8.51 -6.37 -14.69
C ILE A 129 8.27 -7.55 -15.64
N ILE A 130 7.01 -7.93 -15.84
CA ILE A 130 6.63 -9.05 -16.71
C ILE A 130 5.80 -8.57 -17.89
N SER A 131 5.79 -9.39 -18.93
CA SER A 131 4.94 -9.22 -20.12
C SER A 131 4.43 -10.60 -20.52
N ASP A 132 3.19 -10.90 -20.17
CA ASP A 132 2.55 -12.20 -20.39
C ASP A 132 1.09 -11.98 -20.82
N PRO A 133 0.74 -12.27 -22.09
CA PRO A 133 -0.57 -11.94 -22.64
C PRO A 133 -1.72 -12.75 -22.00
N GLU A 134 -1.46 -13.92 -21.42
CA GLU A 134 -2.52 -14.68 -20.74
C GLU A 134 -2.76 -14.13 -19.33
N ILE A 135 -1.71 -13.69 -18.63
CA ILE A 135 -1.85 -12.95 -17.37
C ILE A 135 -2.64 -11.66 -17.61
N ASP A 136 -2.31 -10.91 -18.67
CA ASP A 136 -3.03 -9.69 -19.05
C ASP A 136 -4.52 -9.95 -19.29
N ALA A 137 -4.84 -11.02 -20.03
CA ALA A 137 -6.21 -11.42 -20.34
C ALA A 137 -6.99 -11.82 -19.07
N LEU A 138 -6.36 -12.55 -18.14
CA LEU A 138 -6.98 -12.94 -16.88
C LEU A 138 -7.25 -11.74 -15.97
N ILE A 139 -6.30 -10.80 -15.87
CA ILE A 139 -6.47 -9.55 -15.13
C ILE A 139 -7.63 -8.73 -15.72
N ASP A 140 -7.65 -8.52 -17.04
CA ASP A 140 -8.72 -7.73 -17.68
C ASP A 140 -10.09 -8.43 -17.62
N LYS A 141 -10.13 -9.76 -17.68
CA LYS A 141 -11.37 -10.51 -17.50
C LYS A 141 -11.91 -10.35 -16.08
N ALA A 142 -11.09 -10.60 -15.06
CA ALA A 142 -11.49 -10.47 -13.65
C ALA A 142 -11.98 -9.05 -13.33
N SER A 143 -11.37 -8.04 -13.95
CA SER A 143 -11.74 -6.63 -13.81
C SER A 143 -13.18 -6.32 -14.23
N THR A 144 -13.83 -7.17 -15.03
CA THR A 144 -15.20 -6.94 -15.54
C THR A 144 -16.25 -7.81 -14.84
N GLN A 145 -15.81 -8.68 -13.93
CA GLN A 145 -16.62 -9.72 -13.30
C GLN A 145 -17.12 -9.29 -11.91
N THR A 146 -18.24 -9.87 -11.48
CA THR A 146 -18.72 -9.78 -10.09
C THR A 146 -17.84 -10.62 -9.16
N ARG A 147 -18.05 -10.49 -7.83
CA ARG A 147 -17.30 -11.24 -6.83
C ARG A 147 -17.34 -12.75 -7.03
N ASP A 148 -18.53 -13.31 -7.24
CA ASP A 148 -18.67 -14.76 -7.42
C ASP A 148 -18.04 -15.25 -8.72
N GLN A 149 -17.99 -14.40 -9.74
CA GLN A 149 -17.43 -14.73 -11.05
C GLN A 149 -15.90 -14.64 -11.09
N TYR A 150 -15.30 -13.65 -10.42
CA TYR A 150 -13.86 -13.44 -10.49
C TYR A 150 -13.06 -14.47 -9.70
N VAL A 151 -13.65 -15.21 -8.75
CA VAL A 151 -12.93 -16.16 -7.90
C VAL A 151 -12.21 -17.22 -8.76
N GLU A 152 -12.92 -17.79 -9.73
CA GLU A 152 -12.35 -18.78 -10.64
C GLU A 152 -11.30 -18.16 -11.58
N THR A 153 -11.54 -16.94 -12.07
CA THR A 153 -10.54 -16.24 -12.91
C THR A 153 -9.26 -15.93 -12.11
N TYR A 154 -9.37 -15.52 -10.84
CA TYR A 154 -8.21 -15.32 -9.97
C TYR A 154 -7.52 -16.63 -9.61
N LYS A 155 -8.24 -17.73 -9.48
CA LYS A 155 -7.63 -19.06 -9.31
C LYS A 155 -6.76 -19.43 -10.52
N GLN A 156 -7.25 -19.20 -11.74
CA GLN A 156 -6.49 -19.40 -12.98
C GLN A 156 -5.28 -18.46 -13.05
N LEU A 157 -5.45 -17.20 -12.64
CA LEU A 157 -4.37 -16.23 -12.55
C LEU A 157 -3.27 -16.69 -11.58
N GLU A 158 -3.63 -17.12 -10.36
CA GLU A 158 -2.68 -17.61 -9.37
C GLU A 158 -1.97 -18.88 -9.83
N GLN A 159 -2.69 -19.82 -10.46
CA GLN A 159 -2.10 -21.01 -11.07
C GLN A 159 -0.98 -20.62 -12.04
N LYS A 160 -1.27 -19.69 -12.96
CA LYS A 160 -0.30 -19.27 -13.97
C LYS A 160 0.85 -18.45 -13.39
N LEU A 161 0.52 -17.42 -12.60
CA LEU A 161 1.46 -16.45 -12.03
C LEU A 161 2.45 -17.14 -11.07
N VAL A 162 1.95 -18.00 -10.19
CA VAL A 162 2.70 -18.56 -9.06
C VAL A 162 3.22 -19.94 -9.41
N PHE A 163 2.36 -20.87 -9.82
CA PHE A 163 2.75 -22.28 -9.92
C PHE A 163 3.32 -22.67 -11.28
N ASP A 164 2.79 -22.11 -12.38
CA ASP A 164 3.24 -22.50 -13.72
C ASP A 164 4.50 -21.73 -14.13
N ASN A 165 4.51 -20.41 -13.90
CA ASN A 165 5.61 -19.52 -14.30
C ASN A 165 6.54 -19.11 -13.16
N ALA A 166 6.10 -19.25 -11.90
CA ALA A 166 6.83 -18.81 -10.71
C ALA A 166 7.39 -17.38 -10.86
N TYR A 167 6.53 -16.42 -11.25
CA TYR A 167 6.92 -15.01 -11.32
C TYR A 167 7.06 -14.38 -9.92
N ILE A 168 6.36 -14.94 -8.93
CA ILE A 168 6.52 -14.64 -7.52
C ILE A 168 6.60 -15.92 -6.70
N ALA A 169 7.20 -15.84 -5.51
CA ALA A 169 7.01 -16.81 -4.44
C ALA A 169 6.38 -16.11 -3.23
N PRO A 170 5.13 -16.42 -2.88
CA PRO A 170 4.44 -15.82 -1.73
C PRO A 170 5.08 -16.27 -0.41
N VAL A 171 5.14 -15.36 0.55
CA VAL A 171 5.79 -15.60 1.84
C VAL A 171 4.74 -15.66 2.96
N TYR A 172 3.93 -14.61 3.13
CA TYR A 172 2.78 -14.59 4.04
C TYR A 172 1.90 -13.36 3.80
N ASN A 173 0.68 -13.39 4.34
CA ASN A 173 -0.14 -12.22 4.58
C ASN A 173 0.07 -11.72 6.03
N SER A 174 0.15 -10.40 6.22
CA SER A 174 0.34 -9.80 7.54
C SER A 174 -0.99 -9.45 8.23
N LEU A 175 -1.00 -9.54 9.55
CA LEU A 175 -2.01 -8.84 10.34
C LEU A 175 -1.71 -7.35 10.34
N LYS A 176 -2.76 -6.54 10.32
CA LYS A 176 -2.66 -5.11 10.62
C LYS A 176 -2.84 -4.95 12.12
N GLY A 177 -1.81 -4.44 12.79
CA GLY A 177 -1.85 -4.13 14.22
C GLY A 177 -1.65 -2.64 14.47
N GLN A 178 -2.47 -2.05 15.33
CA GLN A 178 -2.24 -0.72 15.88
C GLN A 178 -2.45 -0.74 17.39
N ALA A 179 -1.81 0.17 18.09
CA ALA A 179 -1.99 0.34 19.51
C ALA A 179 -2.14 1.80 19.89
N PHE A 180 -2.91 2.08 20.94
CA PHE A 180 -3.13 3.44 21.42
C PHE A 180 -3.28 3.49 22.93
N ASN A 181 -3.03 4.67 23.49
CA ASN A 181 -3.15 4.93 24.91
C ASN A 181 -4.62 5.21 25.30
N LYS A 182 -5.29 4.24 25.95
CA LYS A 182 -6.70 4.34 26.35
C LYS A 182 -6.96 5.30 27.52
N ASN A 183 -5.90 5.80 28.14
CA ASN A 183 -6.02 6.84 29.16
C ASN A 183 -6.10 8.24 28.52
N VAL A 184 -5.62 8.37 27.28
CA VAL A 184 -5.63 9.64 26.53
C VAL A 184 -6.76 9.66 25.51
N LEU A 185 -6.88 8.61 24.68
CA LEU A 185 -7.85 8.53 23.60
C LEU A 185 -9.12 7.79 24.02
N ASN A 186 -10.27 8.20 23.47
CA ASN A 186 -11.52 7.48 23.61
C ASN A 186 -11.49 6.23 22.72
N PRO A 187 -11.52 4.99 23.29
CA PRO A 187 -11.44 3.76 22.50
C PRO A 187 -12.51 3.63 21.41
N ASP A 188 -13.72 4.15 21.64
CA ASP A 188 -14.83 4.07 20.68
C ASP A 188 -14.63 4.98 19.46
N SER A 189 -13.68 5.92 19.54
CA SER A 189 -13.30 6.80 18.43
C SER A 189 -12.17 6.27 17.57
N ILE A 190 -11.49 5.20 18.01
CA ILE A 190 -10.31 4.66 17.32
C ILE A 190 -10.70 3.45 16.48
N ARG A 191 -10.71 3.65 15.17
CA ARG A 191 -11.09 2.64 14.19
C ARG A 191 -9.87 1.95 13.60
N ILE A 192 -10.09 0.74 13.11
CA ILE A 192 -9.10 -0.01 12.34
C ILE A 192 -9.76 -0.60 11.10
N SER A 193 -9.36 -0.11 9.92
CA SER A 193 -9.96 -0.49 8.64
C SER A 193 -9.06 -1.45 7.86
N LYS A 194 -9.62 -2.25 6.94
CA LYS A 194 -8.85 -3.11 6.03
C LYS A 194 -8.01 -2.31 5.05
N SER A 195 -8.64 -1.50 4.19
CA SER A 195 -7.91 -0.69 3.21
C SER A 195 -7.86 0.81 3.50
N ARG A 196 -8.93 1.40 4.07
CA ARG A 196 -8.95 2.84 4.36
C ARG A 196 -7.85 3.20 5.38
N SER A 197 -7.09 4.26 5.08
CA SER A 197 -6.17 4.89 6.03
C SER A 197 -6.96 5.55 7.17
N LEU A 198 -6.40 5.58 8.38
CA LEU A 198 -7.08 6.09 9.59
C LEU A 198 -7.71 7.48 9.35
N PRO A 199 -9.04 7.63 9.38
CA PRO A 199 -9.70 8.94 9.36
C PRO A 199 -9.44 9.66 10.68
N TRP A 200 -8.92 10.88 10.62
CA TRP A 200 -8.60 11.67 11.80
C TRP A 200 -9.81 12.41 12.38
N GLU A 201 -10.83 12.67 11.56
CA GLU A 201 -12.01 13.45 11.94
C GLU A 201 -12.84 12.81 13.07
N GLU A 202 -12.81 11.48 13.18
CA GLU A 202 -13.57 10.75 14.20
C GLU A 202 -12.85 10.64 15.55
N VAL A 203 -11.51 10.71 15.53
CA VAL A 203 -10.63 10.52 16.70
C VAL A 203 -10.93 11.57 17.76
N ASP A 204 -10.97 11.12 19.03
CA ASP A 204 -11.32 11.98 20.15
C ASP A 204 -10.51 11.65 21.40
N PHE A 205 -10.31 12.67 22.22
CA PHE A 205 -9.76 12.48 23.55
C PHE A 205 -10.81 11.90 24.48
N LYS A 206 -10.35 11.10 25.44
CA LYS A 206 -11.18 10.62 26.55
C LYS A 206 -11.71 11.79 27.40
N ASP A 207 -10.87 12.80 27.61
CA ASP A 207 -11.26 14.09 28.16
C ASP A 207 -11.41 15.09 27.02
N THR A 208 -12.66 15.40 26.66
CA THR A 208 -12.98 16.27 25.53
C THR A 208 -12.56 17.72 25.73
N SER A 209 -12.22 18.15 26.96
CA SER A 209 -11.69 19.50 27.21
C SER A 209 -10.29 19.71 26.61
N ASN A 210 -9.59 18.64 26.24
CA ASN A 210 -8.27 18.67 25.63
C ASN A 210 -8.27 18.95 24.13
N ARG A 211 -9.43 18.88 23.46
CA ARG A 211 -9.57 18.99 21.99
C ARG A 211 -8.89 20.23 21.39
N ASP A 212 -8.93 21.36 22.10
CA ASP A 212 -8.36 22.63 21.64
C ASP A 212 -6.98 22.93 22.21
N SER A 213 -6.59 22.29 23.31
CA SER A 213 -5.40 22.62 24.10
C SER A 213 -4.26 21.61 23.95
N GLN A 214 -4.54 20.38 23.49
CA GLN A 214 -3.56 19.32 23.31
C GLN A 214 -3.58 18.80 21.86
N PRO A 215 -2.41 18.62 21.23
CA PRO A 215 -2.37 17.96 19.94
C PRO A 215 -2.57 16.45 20.09
N LEU A 216 -3.25 15.83 19.12
CA LEU A 216 -3.15 14.37 18.92
C LEU A 216 -1.78 14.05 18.34
N ILE A 217 -0.99 13.20 19.00
CA ILE A 217 0.36 12.86 18.57
C ILE A 217 0.38 11.47 17.94
N LEU A 218 0.60 11.43 16.63
CA LEU A 218 0.71 10.23 15.80
C LEU A 218 2.18 9.99 15.42
N GLN A 219 2.46 8.84 14.81
CA GLN A 219 3.79 8.48 14.32
C GLN A 219 3.79 8.07 12.84
N GLN A 220 4.89 8.39 12.16
CA GLN A 220 5.28 7.86 10.85
C GLN A 220 6.80 7.60 10.82
N ASN A 221 7.27 6.74 9.92
CA ASN A 221 8.67 6.28 9.89
C ASN A 221 9.65 7.17 9.09
N THR A 222 9.16 8.19 8.39
CA THR A 222 9.98 9.04 7.49
C THR A 222 9.49 10.49 7.49
N SER A 223 10.44 11.43 7.45
CA SER A 223 10.21 12.87 7.31
C SER A 223 10.18 13.35 5.86
N THR A 224 10.69 12.55 4.93
CA THR A 224 10.66 12.83 3.49
C THR A 224 9.30 12.42 2.94
N LEU A 225 8.57 13.38 2.38
CA LEU A 225 7.25 13.18 1.79
C LEU A 225 7.34 13.16 0.26
N THR A 226 6.77 12.15 -0.40
CA THR A 226 6.82 12.06 -1.87
C THR A 226 6.16 13.26 -2.54
N SER A 227 4.89 13.52 -2.27
CA SER A 227 4.18 14.72 -2.70
C SER A 227 2.81 14.82 -2.04
N LEU A 228 2.40 16.02 -1.63
CA LEU A 228 1.07 16.33 -1.10
C LEU A 228 0.02 16.51 -2.21
N ASP A 229 0.38 16.31 -3.47
CA ASP A 229 -0.58 16.17 -4.56
C ASP A 229 -1.04 14.70 -4.64
N PRO A 230 -2.35 14.40 -4.48
CA PRO A 230 -2.89 13.03 -4.41
C PRO A 230 -2.43 12.05 -5.51
N ILE A 231 -2.18 12.55 -6.72
CA ILE A 231 -1.85 11.69 -7.87
C ILE A 231 -0.33 11.47 -8.06
N LYS A 232 0.49 12.17 -7.27
CA LYS A 232 1.95 12.13 -7.32
C LYS A 232 2.60 11.27 -6.22
N GLY A 233 1.82 10.64 -5.35
CA GLY A 233 2.35 9.75 -4.32
C GLY A 233 1.37 8.66 -3.91
N ASN A 234 1.89 7.47 -3.60
CA ASN A 234 1.09 6.32 -3.17
C ASN A 234 1.84 5.40 -2.19
N ASP A 235 2.80 5.95 -1.47
CA ASP A 235 3.63 5.22 -0.52
C ASP A 235 3.29 5.62 0.93
N GLY A 236 3.94 4.94 1.87
CA GLY A 236 3.71 5.14 3.30
C GLY A 236 4.00 6.55 3.81
N SER A 237 4.78 7.36 3.08
CA SER A 237 5.05 8.74 3.48
C SER A 237 3.82 9.67 3.36
N ILE A 238 2.88 9.33 2.47
CA ILE A 238 1.80 10.26 2.10
C ILE A 238 0.39 9.67 2.18
N ASN A 239 0.22 8.34 2.12
CA ASN A 239 -1.12 7.75 2.00
C ASN A 239 -2.08 8.20 3.13
N VAL A 240 -1.63 8.14 4.39
CA VAL A 240 -2.42 8.61 5.54
C VAL A 240 -2.63 10.12 5.51
N LEU A 241 -1.60 10.87 5.09
CA LEU A 241 -1.67 12.33 5.04
C LEU A 241 -2.69 12.80 3.99
N ASN A 242 -2.55 12.38 2.73
CA ASN A 242 -3.46 12.76 1.65
C ASN A 242 -4.90 12.30 1.92
N THR A 243 -5.09 11.16 2.59
CA THR A 243 -6.42 10.71 3.07
C THR A 243 -7.09 11.75 3.96
N ASN A 244 -6.33 12.50 4.74
CA ASN A 244 -6.85 13.51 5.68
C ASN A 244 -6.73 14.95 5.15
N LEU A 245 -5.97 15.18 4.07
CA LEU A 245 -5.86 16.48 3.39
C LEU A 245 -6.94 16.67 2.31
N TYR A 246 -7.48 15.60 1.72
CA TYR A 246 -8.42 15.73 0.60
C TYR A 246 -9.68 14.89 0.79
N VAL A 247 -10.84 15.51 0.54
CA VAL A 247 -12.10 14.80 0.42
C VAL A 247 -12.13 14.02 -0.89
N ARG A 248 -12.92 12.96 -0.95
CA ARG A 248 -13.14 12.12 -2.15
C ARG A 248 -14.63 12.05 -2.46
N LEU A 249 -14.98 11.60 -3.67
CA LEU A 249 -16.40 11.39 -4.04
C LEU A 249 -17.10 10.38 -3.14
N VAL A 250 -16.42 9.30 -2.80
CA VAL A 250 -16.90 8.23 -1.90
C VAL A 250 -15.79 7.83 -0.94
N ASN A 251 -16.12 7.08 0.10
CA ASN A 251 -15.20 6.51 1.06
C ASN A 251 -15.35 4.98 1.12
N LEU A 252 -14.42 4.33 1.82
CA LEU A 252 -14.55 2.94 2.25
C LEU A 252 -14.94 2.87 3.73
N THR A 253 -15.76 1.90 4.09
CA THR A 253 -15.98 1.46 5.47
C THR A 253 -14.77 0.66 5.99
N ASP A 254 -14.80 0.24 7.26
CA ASP A 254 -13.69 -0.54 7.84
C ASP A 254 -13.51 -1.92 7.22
N ASP A 255 -14.56 -2.43 6.58
CA ASP A 255 -14.64 -3.72 5.90
C ASP A 255 -14.68 -3.61 4.36
N ASP A 256 -14.23 -2.48 3.82
CA ASP A 256 -14.02 -2.21 2.38
C ASP A 256 -15.31 -2.07 1.54
N HIS A 257 -16.45 -1.75 2.14
CA HIS A 257 -17.67 -1.37 1.41
C HIS A 257 -17.63 0.12 1.01
N ILE A 258 -18.16 0.43 -0.17
CA ILE A 258 -18.31 1.81 -0.66
C ILE A 258 -19.40 2.52 0.14
N THR A 259 -19.13 3.77 0.53
CA THR A 259 -20.10 4.63 1.21
C THR A 259 -19.94 6.10 0.80
N SER A 260 -21.04 6.86 0.82
CA SER A 260 -21.03 8.33 0.70
C SER A 260 -20.90 9.04 2.05
N GLU A 261 -20.85 8.28 3.15
CA GLU A 261 -20.66 8.84 4.49
C GLU A 261 -19.30 9.55 4.63
N GLY A 262 -19.33 10.81 5.07
CA GLY A 262 -18.15 11.64 5.26
C GLY A 262 -17.39 11.99 3.97
N SER A 263 -17.95 11.67 2.80
CA SER A 263 -17.35 11.99 1.49
C SER A 263 -17.97 13.26 0.89
N LEU A 264 -17.50 13.70 -0.28
CA LEU A 264 -18.04 14.85 -1.01
C LEU A 264 -19.45 14.58 -1.56
N SER A 265 -19.82 13.32 -1.77
CA SER A 265 -21.16 13.00 -2.24
C SER A 265 -22.11 12.82 -1.06
N LEU A 266 -23.36 13.27 -1.18
CA LEU A 266 -24.44 12.90 -0.27
C LEU A 266 -24.92 11.47 -0.56
N ASN A 267 -24.90 11.08 -1.84
CA ASN A 267 -25.25 9.74 -2.30
C ASN A 267 -24.61 9.44 -3.67
N HIS A 268 -24.62 8.18 -4.09
CA HIS A 268 -24.14 7.74 -5.40
C HIS A 268 -25.02 6.63 -5.98
N ALA A 269 -24.99 6.48 -7.31
CA ALA A 269 -25.73 5.45 -8.02
C ALA A 269 -24.93 4.95 -9.25
N ILE A 270 -25.13 3.69 -9.62
CA ILE A 270 -24.53 3.07 -10.81
C ILE A 270 -25.67 2.74 -11.78
N SER A 271 -25.63 3.28 -12.99
CA SER A 271 -26.65 2.94 -13.99
C SER A 271 -26.50 1.53 -14.52
N GLU A 272 -27.54 1.01 -15.18
CA GLU A 272 -27.47 -0.20 -15.99
C GLU A 272 -26.22 -0.19 -16.90
N GLY A 273 -25.56 -1.35 -17.00
CA GLY A 273 -24.34 -1.54 -17.79
C GLY A 273 -23.02 -1.36 -17.02
N ASN A 274 -23.05 -0.87 -15.76
CA ASN A 274 -21.87 -0.64 -14.92
C ASN A 274 -20.80 0.26 -15.58
N THR A 275 -21.25 1.22 -16.39
CA THR A 275 -20.38 2.19 -17.05
C THR A 275 -20.59 3.61 -16.56
N ASP A 276 -21.82 4.00 -16.23
CA ASP A 276 -22.11 5.35 -15.74
C ASP A 276 -22.34 5.34 -14.22
N TYR A 277 -21.64 6.24 -13.55
CA TYR A 277 -21.64 6.42 -12.10
C TYR A 277 -22.03 7.86 -11.79
N TYR A 278 -23.05 8.03 -10.96
CA TYR A 278 -23.63 9.32 -10.62
C TYR A 278 -23.37 9.65 -9.16
N PHE A 279 -23.00 10.90 -8.88
CA PHE A 279 -22.68 11.40 -7.54
C PHE A 279 -23.37 12.72 -7.31
N ILE A 280 -24.23 12.80 -6.29
CA ILE A 280 -24.88 14.06 -5.89
C ILE A 280 -24.00 14.77 -4.85
N LEU A 281 -23.52 15.96 -5.15
CA LEU A 281 -22.53 16.65 -4.33
C LEU A 281 -23.17 17.44 -3.18
N ARG A 282 -22.49 17.44 -2.03
CA ARG A 282 -22.81 18.34 -0.91
C ARG A 282 -22.31 19.77 -1.15
N ASP A 283 -22.87 20.74 -0.45
CA ASP A 283 -22.51 22.17 -0.57
C ASP A 283 -21.85 22.77 0.70
N ASP A 284 -21.45 21.91 1.63
CA ASP A 284 -20.97 22.24 2.99
C ASP A 284 -19.47 21.93 3.22
N ILE A 285 -18.66 21.91 2.16
CA ILE A 285 -17.20 21.81 2.23
C ILE A 285 -16.53 22.96 1.46
N ASN A 286 -15.64 23.68 2.13
CA ASN A 286 -14.74 24.65 1.53
C ASN A 286 -13.27 24.21 1.65
N PHE A 287 -12.42 24.69 0.75
CA PHE A 287 -10.98 24.54 0.86
C PHE A 287 -10.42 25.36 2.02
N ALA A 288 -9.47 24.79 2.77
CA ALA A 288 -8.64 25.52 3.73
C ALA A 288 -7.30 25.91 3.12
N GLN A 289 -6.71 26.98 3.67
CA GLN A 289 -5.32 27.39 3.43
C GLN A 289 -4.64 27.75 4.74
N ILE A 290 -3.30 27.84 4.72
CA ILE A 290 -2.51 28.37 5.83
C ILE A 290 -2.27 29.86 5.61
N LYS A 291 -2.75 30.68 6.55
CA LYS A 291 -2.49 32.13 6.58
C LYS A 291 -2.08 32.54 7.98
N ASP A 292 -0.96 33.27 8.09
CA ASP A 292 -0.42 33.73 9.39
C ASP A 292 -0.27 32.59 10.42
N LYS A 293 0.21 31.42 9.96
CA LYS A 293 0.37 30.18 10.74
C LYS A 293 -0.94 29.60 11.32
N ARG A 294 -2.08 29.95 10.73
CA ARG A 294 -3.40 29.41 11.10
C ARG A 294 -4.08 28.80 9.87
N ALA A 295 -4.87 27.75 10.09
CA ALA A 295 -5.80 27.28 9.08
C ALA A 295 -6.98 28.26 8.99
N VAL A 296 -7.30 28.68 7.77
CA VAL A 296 -8.42 29.58 7.49
C VAL A 296 -9.26 29.01 6.36
N ASP A 297 -10.57 29.21 6.43
CA ASP A 297 -11.50 28.93 5.33
C ASP A 297 -11.21 29.93 4.20
N THR A 298 -10.99 29.42 2.99
CA THR A 298 -10.78 30.24 1.79
C THR A 298 -12.06 30.90 1.29
N GLY A 299 -13.22 30.37 1.68
CA GLY A 299 -14.53 30.68 1.10
C GLY A 299 -14.76 30.03 -0.27
N GLU A 300 -13.79 29.27 -0.79
CA GLU A 300 -13.93 28.53 -2.04
C GLU A 300 -14.54 27.16 -1.74
N ARG A 301 -15.79 26.97 -2.18
CA ARG A 301 -16.50 25.69 -2.10
C ARG A 301 -15.83 24.64 -2.98
N VAL A 302 -15.77 23.40 -2.50
CA VAL A 302 -15.41 22.23 -3.30
C VAL A 302 -16.61 21.87 -4.18
N GLY A 303 -16.48 21.96 -5.50
CA GLY A 303 -17.60 21.76 -6.42
C GLY A 303 -17.29 20.85 -7.61
N GLY A 304 -18.22 20.80 -8.57
CA GLY A 304 -18.14 19.88 -9.69
C GLY A 304 -16.97 20.17 -10.65
N ASP A 305 -16.57 21.43 -10.80
CA ASP A 305 -15.40 21.83 -11.60
C ASP A 305 -14.09 21.28 -11.02
N ASP A 306 -13.96 21.28 -9.69
CA ASP A 306 -12.82 20.70 -8.96
C ASP A 306 -12.78 19.18 -9.12
N VAL A 307 -13.95 18.52 -9.07
CA VAL A 307 -14.07 17.07 -9.30
C VAL A 307 -13.63 16.70 -10.71
N ILE A 308 -14.18 17.38 -11.72
CA ILE A 308 -13.84 17.14 -13.12
C ILE A 308 -12.35 17.35 -13.33
N PHE A 309 -11.79 18.46 -12.84
CA PHE A 309 -10.37 18.74 -12.94
C PHE A 309 -9.51 17.63 -12.30
N SER A 310 -9.83 17.25 -11.06
CA SER A 310 -9.06 16.27 -10.30
C SER A 310 -9.02 14.91 -11.01
N LEU A 311 -10.17 14.41 -11.46
CA LEU A 311 -10.29 13.09 -12.07
C LEU A 311 -9.75 13.04 -13.51
N LEU A 312 -9.92 14.12 -14.29
CA LEU A 312 -9.33 14.21 -15.64
C LEU A 312 -7.80 14.27 -15.58
N ARG A 313 -7.24 14.86 -14.53
CA ARG A 313 -5.80 14.85 -14.24
C ARG A 313 -5.34 13.44 -13.84
N ALA A 314 -6.05 12.80 -12.93
CA ALA A 314 -5.72 11.47 -12.41
C ALA A 314 -5.71 10.37 -13.48
N LYS A 315 -6.61 10.44 -14.47
CA LYS A 315 -6.69 9.48 -15.58
C LYS A 315 -5.68 9.73 -16.71
N ASN A 316 -4.83 10.74 -16.60
CA ASN A 316 -3.89 11.12 -17.65
C ASN A 316 -2.46 11.03 -17.13
N LYS A 317 -1.69 10.06 -17.63
CA LYS A 317 -0.30 9.80 -17.21
C LYS A 317 0.61 11.02 -17.36
N ASN A 318 0.31 11.92 -18.31
CA ASN A 318 1.14 13.08 -18.62
C ASN A 318 0.60 14.39 -18.00
N SER A 319 -0.33 14.29 -17.04
CA SER A 319 -0.96 15.47 -16.45
C SER A 319 -0.10 16.16 -15.38
N VAL A 320 0.86 15.43 -14.81
CA VAL A 320 1.85 15.90 -13.84
C VAL A 320 3.16 15.13 -14.05
N PRO A 321 4.32 15.72 -13.70
CA PRO A 321 5.58 14.99 -13.66
C PRO A 321 5.49 13.86 -12.61
N ASP A 322 6.14 12.74 -12.89
CA ASP A 322 6.21 11.60 -11.97
C ASP A 322 4.85 11.11 -11.46
N HIS A 323 3.82 11.07 -12.31
CA HIS A 323 2.50 10.56 -11.94
C HIS A 323 2.60 9.13 -11.38
N ARG A 324 2.12 8.88 -10.15
CA ARG A 324 2.30 7.59 -9.44
C ARG A 324 1.07 6.71 -9.35
N THR A 325 -0.11 7.23 -9.73
CA THR A 325 -1.38 6.53 -9.54
C THR A 325 -2.23 6.43 -10.80
N PHE A 326 -1.62 6.50 -11.99
CA PHE A 326 -2.36 6.58 -13.26
C PHE A 326 -3.16 5.30 -13.53
N THR A 327 -2.56 4.12 -13.28
CA THR A 327 -3.21 2.83 -13.54
C THR A 327 -4.48 2.62 -12.72
N LEU A 328 -4.64 3.31 -11.58
CA LEU A 328 -5.86 3.28 -10.77
C LEU A 328 -7.02 4.02 -11.47
N HIS A 329 -6.72 4.98 -12.34
CA HIS A 329 -7.70 5.89 -12.91
C HIS A 329 -7.80 5.78 -14.44
N GLU A 330 -7.04 4.88 -15.07
CA GLU A 330 -6.99 4.69 -16.54
C GLU A 330 -8.34 4.27 -17.14
N HIS A 331 -9.24 3.71 -16.32
CA HIS A 331 -10.58 3.30 -16.73
C HIS A 331 -11.61 4.43 -16.74
N ILE A 332 -11.26 5.62 -16.25
CA ILE A 332 -12.12 6.80 -16.35
C ILE A 332 -12.14 7.23 -17.83
N GLY A 333 -13.33 7.26 -18.44
CA GLY A 333 -13.52 7.78 -19.79
C GLY A 333 -13.82 9.28 -19.77
N LYS A 334 -15.01 9.61 -19.28
CA LYS A 334 -15.53 10.99 -19.16
C LYS A 334 -15.93 11.30 -17.72
N VAL A 335 -15.84 12.57 -17.36
CA VAL A 335 -16.36 13.12 -16.11
C VAL A 335 -17.03 14.45 -16.44
N GLU A 336 -18.31 14.57 -16.15
CA GLU A 336 -19.14 15.71 -16.55
C GLU A 336 -20.20 16.04 -15.50
N LEU A 337 -20.71 17.27 -15.55
CA LEU A 337 -21.86 17.71 -14.76
C LEU A 337 -23.14 17.34 -15.51
N VAL A 338 -24.08 16.69 -14.82
CA VAL A 338 -25.43 16.48 -15.34
C VAL A 338 -26.22 17.77 -15.15
N THR A 339 -26.72 18.33 -16.25
CA THR A 339 -27.51 19.57 -16.24
C THR A 339 -28.96 19.35 -16.66
N ASP A 340 -29.27 18.20 -17.25
CA ASP A 340 -30.63 17.80 -17.60
C ASP A 340 -31.18 16.79 -16.59
N LEU A 341 -32.23 17.19 -15.87
CA LEU A 341 -32.88 16.32 -14.89
C LEU A 341 -33.51 15.07 -15.54
N ALA A 342 -33.95 15.18 -16.79
CA ALA A 342 -34.57 14.07 -17.52
C ALA A 342 -33.59 12.90 -17.72
N GLU A 343 -32.27 13.16 -17.76
CA GLU A 343 -31.27 12.10 -17.81
C GLU A 343 -31.34 11.19 -16.58
N LEU A 344 -31.45 11.78 -15.38
CA LEU A 344 -31.50 11.03 -14.12
C LEU A 344 -32.81 10.26 -13.95
N GLU A 345 -33.90 10.76 -14.53
CA GLU A 345 -35.22 10.12 -14.52
C GLU A 345 -35.29 8.94 -15.50
N ALA A 346 -34.63 9.07 -16.65
CA ALA A 346 -34.57 8.03 -17.66
C ALA A 346 -33.62 6.88 -17.28
N ALA A 347 -32.47 7.20 -16.66
CA ALA A 347 -31.48 6.21 -16.27
C ALA A 347 -31.99 5.32 -15.12
N LYS A 348 -31.73 4.02 -15.22
CA LYS A 348 -32.08 3.01 -14.20
C LYS A 348 -30.85 2.52 -13.46
N VAL A 349 -30.99 2.22 -12.18
CA VAL A 349 -29.91 1.64 -11.36
C VAL A 349 -29.67 0.19 -11.78
N THR A 350 -28.42 -0.24 -11.89
CA THR A 350 -28.09 -1.63 -12.23
C THR A 350 -28.82 -2.63 -11.33
N GLY A 351 -29.52 -3.58 -11.95
CA GLY A 351 -30.24 -4.65 -11.24
C GLY A 351 -31.53 -4.21 -10.53
N SER A 352 -32.04 -2.99 -10.82
CA SER A 352 -33.23 -2.44 -10.18
C SER A 352 -34.10 -1.64 -11.17
N SER A 353 -35.42 -1.56 -10.92
CA SER A 353 -36.32 -0.68 -11.67
C SER A 353 -36.29 0.79 -11.20
N THR A 354 -35.57 1.07 -10.10
CA THR A 354 -35.40 2.40 -9.51
C THR A 354 -34.64 3.32 -10.47
N THR A 355 -35.09 4.57 -10.59
CA THR A 355 -34.36 5.58 -11.39
C THR A 355 -33.09 6.03 -10.68
N VAL A 356 -32.11 6.52 -11.42
CA VAL A 356 -30.90 7.13 -10.82
C VAL A 356 -31.29 8.32 -9.95
N LYS A 357 -32.26 9.14 -10.37
CA LYS A 357 -32.79 10.26 -9.56
C LYS A 357 -33.30 9.80 -8.20
N ASP A 358 -34.17 8.79 -8.17
CA ASP A 358 -34.75 8.28 -6.92
C ASP A 358 -33.67 7.69 -5.99
N ALA A 359 -32.68 7.00 -6.57
CA ALA A 359 -31.56 6.46 -5.82
C ALA A 359 -30.70 7.58 -5.19
N LEU A 360 -30.38 8.63 -5.94
CA LEU A 360 -29.62 9.78 -5.43
C LEU A 360 -30.41 10.57 -4.38
N GLU A 361 -31.73 10.64 -4.50
CA GLU A 361 -32.61 11.33 -3.53
C GLU A 361 -32.75 10.60 -2.18
N GLN A 362 -32.33 9.33 -2.09
CA GLN A 362 -32.44 8.56 -0.87
C GLN A 362 -31.63 9.21 0.26
N GLY A 363 -32.31 9.51 1.37
CA GLY A 363 -31.69 10.09 2.57
C GLY A 363 -31.43 11.60 2.50
N LEU A 364 -31.73 12.27 1.39
CA LEU A 364 -31.58 13.73 1.30
C LEU A 364 -32.64 14.46 2.13
N SER A 365 -32.27 15.61 2.70
CA SER A 365 -33.21 16.49 3.40
C SER A 365 -34.19 17.18 2.45
N SER A 366 -33.75 17.44 1.22
CA SER A 366 -34.54 18.10 0.16
C SER A 366 -34.35 17.35 -1.15
N LYS A 367 -35.45 17.06 -1.85
CA LYS A 367 -35.43 16.41 -3.17
C LYS A 367 -34.76 17.29 -4.22
N ILE A 368 -34.34 16.68 -5.32
CA ILE A 368 -33.73 17.40 -6.45
C ILE A 368 -34.83 18.20 -7.16
N THR A 369 -34.75 19.52 -7.08
CA THR A 369 -35.63 20.45 -7.81
C THR A 369 -34.94 21.04 -9.03
N GLN A 370 -33.61 21.17 -8.99
CA GLN A 370 -32.82 21.74 -10.06
C GLN A 370 -31.39 21.18 -10.03
N LEU A 371 -30.83 20.89 -11.21
CA LEU A 371 -29.41 20.64 -11.39
C LEU A 371 -28.70 21.94 -11.77
N VAL A 372 -27.59 22.24 -11.11
CA VAL A 372 -26.78 23.44 -11.38
C VAL A 372 -25.38 23.04 -11.84
N ALA A 373 -24.79 23.85 -12.71
CA ALA A 373 -23.43 23.63 -13.23
C ALA A 373 -22.38 24.53 -12.55
N ASP A 374 -22.80 25.52 -11.77
CA ASP A 374 -21.92 26.42 -11.02
C ASP A 374 -22.12 26.15 -9.52
N LYS A 375 -21.03 25.75 -8.85
CA LYS A 375 -21.01 25.49 -7.40
C LYS A 375 -21.49 26.66 -6.55
N LYS A 376 -21.46 27.90 -7.06
CA LYS A 376 -22.01 29.09 -6.38
C LYS A 376 -23.55 29.12 -6.36
N LEU A 377 -24.19 28.43 -7.30
CA LEU A 377 -25.65 28.29 -7.37
C LEU A 377 -26.17 27.07 -6.60
N SER A 378 -25.27 26.19 -6.16
CA SER A 378 -25.62 25.02 -5.35
C SER A 378 -26.16 25.45 -3.99
N ASN A 379 -27.33 24.90 -3.65
CA ASN A 379 -28.04 25.09 -2.39
C ASN A 379 -28.87 23.84 -2.11
N ASN A 380 -28.28 22.89 -1.39
CA ASN A 380 -28.86 21.58 -1.13
C ASN A 380 -30.18 21.69 -0.36
N LYS A 381 -30.30 22.68 0.55
CA LYS A 381 -31.55 22.91 1.31
C LYS A 381 -32.72 23.30 0.40
N GLU A 382 -32.46 24.01 -0.69
CA GLU A 382 -33.47 24.39 -1.69
C GLU A 382 -33.67 23.34 -2.81
N GLY A 383 -32.95 22.22 -2.76
CA GLY A 383 -33.02 21.19 -3.78
C GLY A 383 -32.19 21.47 -5.04
N LYS A 384 -31.27 22.45 -4.98
CA LYS A 384 -30.35 22.80 -6.08
C LYS A 384 -29.03 22.09 -5.87
N TYR A 385 -28.70 21.14 -6.75
CA TYR A 385 -27.54 20.26 -6.59
C TYR A 385 -26.63 20.27 -7.81
N GLU A 386 -25.35 20.07 -7.59
CA GLU A 386 -24.43 19.58 -8.63
C GLU A 386 -24.49 18.05 -8.62
N VAL A 387 -24.61 17.44 -9.80
CA VAL A 387 -24.52 15.99 -9.98
C VAL A 387 -23.41 15.68 -10.97
N ILE A 388 -22.43 14.88 -10.54
CA ILE A 388 -21.35 14.40 -11.40
C ILE A 388 -21.73 13.07 -12.02
N LYS A 389 -21.52 12.95 -13.33
CA LYS A 389 -21.53 11.69 -14.05
C LYS A 389 -20.10 11.32 -14.44
N LEU A 390 -19.66 10.14 -14.04
CA LEU A 390 -18.44 9.51 -14.52
C LEU A 390 -18.83 8.34 -15.41
N THR A 391 -18.32 8.33 -16.64
CA THR A 391 -18.46 7.21 -17.58
C THR A 391 -17.12 6.50 -17.72
N SER A 392 -17.07 5.21 -17.38
CA SER A 392 -15.88 4.38 -17.56
C SER A 392 -15.70 3.93 -19.01
N THR A 393 -14.46 3.58 -19.39
CA THR A 393 -14.13 3.13 -20.76
C THR A 393 -14.69 1.75 -21.11
N LYS A 394 -15.01 0.96 -20.09
CA LYS A 394 -15.67 -0.36 -20.15
C LYS A 394 -16.42 -0.59 -18.84
N ALA A 395 -17.29 -1.60 -18.79
CA ALA A 395 -17.94 -1.99 -17.54
C ALA A 395 -16.87 -2.28 -16.47
N PHE A 396 -16.84 -1.48 -15.40
CA PHE A 396 -15.80 -1.55 -14.38
C PHE A 396 -16.32 -1.13 -13.00
N PRO A 397 -17.19 -1.96 -12.37
CA PRO A 397 -17.78 -1.68 -11.05
C PRO A 397 -16.77 -1.23 -9.98
N GLN A 398 -15.53 -1.71 -10.11
CA GLN A 398 -14.37 -1.46 -9.27
C GLN A 398 -13.92 0.01 -9.22
N VAL A 399 -14.39 0.87 -10.14
CA VAL A 399 -13.98 2.28 -10.18
C VAL A 399 -14.24 3.00 -8.85
N LEU A 400 -15.32 2.65 -8.14
CA LEU A 400 -15.70 3.28 -6.88
C LEU A 400 -14.63 3.06 -5.79
N ASN A 401 -13.99 1.89 -5.75
CA ASN A 401 -12.89 1.61 -4.82
C ASN A 401 -11.70 2.52 -5.06
N TYR A 402 -11.42 2.85 -6.33
CA TYR A 402 -10.32 3.73 -6.71
C TYR A 402 -10.65 5.21 -6.44
N LEU A 403 -11.92 5.60 -6.57
CA LEU A 403 -12.39 6.93 -6.18
C LEU A 403 -12.40 7.13 -4.65
N ALA A 404 -12.52 6.06 -3.86
CA ALA A 404 -12.43 6.11 -2.40
C ALA A 404 -11.00 6.15 -1.84
N HIS A 405 -10.02 5.84 -2.69
CA HIS A 405 -8.60 5.89 -2.34
C HIS A 405 -8.08 7.33 -2.30
N GLN A 406 -6.98 7.60 -1.58
CA GLN A 406 -6.45 8.96 -1.43
C GLN A 406 -6.13 9.65 -2.77
N SER A 407 -5.74 8.87 -3.79
CA SER A 407 -5.45 9.39 -5.12
C SER A 407 -6.70 9.87 -5.90
N GLY A 408 -7.90 9.57 -5.39
CA GLY A 408 -9.17 10.17 -5.83
C GLY A 408 -9.51 11.49 -5.10
N GLY A 409 -8.56 12.03 -4.33
CA GLY A 409 -8.72 13.29 -3.58
C GLY A 409 -8.99 14.49 -4.49
N ILE A 410 -9.96 15.31 -4.10
CA ILE A 410 -10.41 16.47 -4.86
C ILE A 410 -9.60 17.71 -4.47
N VAL A 411 -8.87 18.27 -5.43
CA VAL A 411 -8.02 19.46 -5.29
C VAL A 411 -8.72 20.69 -5.87
N SER A 412 -8.37 21.89 -5.40
CA SER A 412 -8.88 23.14 -6.00
C SER A 412 -8.26 23.30 -7.40
N LYS A 413 -9.12 23.32 -8.42
CA LYS A 413 -8.68 23.57 -9.80
C LYS A 413 -7.89 24.87 -9.89
N LYS A 414 -8.48 25.94 -9.35
CA LYS A 414 -7.92 27.29 -9.37
C LYS A 414 -6.54 27.34 -8.71
N GLN A 415 -6.39 26.74 -7.53
CA GLN A 415 -5.12 26.77 -6.82
C GLN A 415 -4.05 25.98 -7.58
N VAL A 416 -4.38 24.76 -8.03
CA VAL A 416 -3.41 23.93 -8.77
C VAL A 416 -2.97 24.61 -10.06
N GLU A 417 -3.89 25.18 -10.84
CA GLU A 417 -3.56 25.91 -12.08
C GLU A 417 -2.70 27.15 -11.82
N SER A 418 -2.84 27.78 -10.65
CA SER A 418 -2.00 28.94 -10.27
C SER A 418 -0.55 28.57 -9.91
N ILE A 419 -0.30 27.32 -9.51
CA ILE A 419 1.03 26.83 -9.10
C ILE A 419 1.70 26.04 -10.22
N ASN A 420 0.97 25.15 -10.89
CA ASN A 420 1.51 24.29 -11.94
C ASN A 420 1.57 25.04 -13.27
N THR A 421 2.49 26.00 -13.38
CA THR A 421 2.70 26.82 -14.58
C THR A 421 3.82 26.31 -15.49
N TYR A 422 4.42 25.16 -15.17
CA TYR A 422 5.50 24.52 -15.92
C TYR A 422 4.95 23.60 -17.04
N ASP A 423 5.79 23.29 -18.03
CA ASP A 423 5.50 22.22 -18.99
C ASP A 423 5.94 20.87 -18.42
N VAL A 424 5.03 19.87 -18.46
CA VAL A 424 5.29 18.54 -17.89
C VAL A 424 6.41 17.82 -18.64
N ALA A 425 6.51 18.01 -19.96
CA ALA A 425 7.52 17.34 -20.77
C ALA A 425 8.95 17.86 -20.53
N SER A 426 9.08 19.10 -20.05
CA SER A 426 10.36 19.74 -19.75
C SER A 426 10.58 20.02 -18.26
N PHE A 427 9.84 19.34 -17.38
CA PHE A 427 9.91 19.55 -15.93
C PHE A 427 11.32 19.32 -15.39
N ASP A 428 11.86 20.29 -14.64
CA ASP A 428 13.16 20.23 -13.97
C ASP A 428 12.96 20.31 -12.45
N VAL A 429 13.18 19.20 -11.76
CA VAL A 429 13.02 19.06 -10.30
C VAL A 429 13.87 20.07 -9.49
N ASN A 430 14.90 20.67 -10.09
CA ASN A 430 15.74 21.66 -9.42
C ASN A 430 15.25 23.10 -9.59
N LYS A 431 14.29 23.35 -10.50
CA LYS A 431 13.81 24.70 -10.85
C LYS A 431 12.30 24.84 -10.68
N ASP A 432 11.54 23.85 -11.09
CA ASP A 432 10.09 23.87 -11.10
C ASP A 432 9.55 23.41 -9.74
N ILE A 433 8.58 24.15 -9.20
CA ILE A 433 7.93 23.84 -7.92
C ILE A 433 6.48 23.43 -8.20
N PRO A 434 6.16 22.13 -8.19
CA PRO A 434 4.81 21.66 -8.38
C PRO A 434 3.95 21.86 -7.13
N TYR A 435 2.64 21.93 -7.35
CA TYR A 435 1.65 21.83 -6.28
C TYR A 435 1.92 20.57 -5.45
N GLY A 436 1.85 20.72 -4.13
CA GLY A 436 2.14 19.64 -3.20
C GLY A 436 3.62 19.25 -3.09
N ASP A 437 4.56 20.08 -3.54
CA ASP A 437 5.99 19.88 -3.26
C ASP A 437 6.27 20.05 -1.75
N GLN A 438 6.90 19.06 -1.13
CA GLN A 438 7.20 19.07 0.31
C GLN A 438 8.09 20.23 0.75
N ASN A 439 8.93 20.79 -0.14
CA ASN A 439 9.81 21.90 0.17
C ASN A 439 9.02 23.15 0.55
N THR A 440 7.82 23.32 -0.01
CA THR A 440 6.94 24.46 0.26
C THR A 440 6.35 24.44 1.67
N VAL A 441 6.31 23.28 2.31
CA VAL A 441 5.80 23.10 3.68
C VAL A 441 6.91 22.76 4.69
N THR A 442 8.15 22.61 4.25
CA THR A 442 9.29 22.34 5.13
C THR A 442 9.80 23.65 5.72
N GLU A 443 10.04 23.70 7.02
CA GLU A 443 10.64 24.86 7.68
C GLU A 443 11.98 25.23 7.03
N GLY A 444 12.19 26.52 6.77
CA GLY A 444 13.41 27.05 6.16
C GLY A 444 13.12 28.08 5.07
N ASP A 445 14.15 28.45 4.31
CA ASP A 445 14.09 29.54 3.33
C ASP A 445 13.11 29.29 2.17
N ARG A 446 12.79 28.02 1.90
CA ARG A 446 11.84 27.60 0.86
C ARG A 446 10.41 27.46 1.37
N TYR A 447 10.16 27.68 2.67
CA TYR A 447 8.82 27.60 3.23
C TYR A 447 7.91 28.65 2.56
N ASN A 448 6.89 28.16 1.88
CA ASN A 448 5.87 28.96 1.21
C ASN A 448 4.64 28.07 1.01
N ASN A 449 3.87 27.82 2.07
CA ASN A 449 2.78 26.86 2.02
C ASN A 449 1.69 27.32 1.02
N THR A 450 1.57 26.58 -0.09
CA THR A 450 0.63 26.86 -1.18
C THR A 450 -0.58 25.90 -1.20
N LEU A 451 -0.75 25.08 -0.17
CA LEU A 451 -1.77 24.04 -0.15
C LEU A 451 -3.18 24.60 0.00
N TYR A 452 -4.10 24.13 -0.85
CA TYR A 452 -5.55 24.26 -0.67
C TYR A 452 -6.14 22.86 -0.47
N THR A 453 -6.59 22.56 0.74
CA THR A 453 -7.00 21.20 1.14
C THR A 453 -8.50 21.14 1.41
N SER A 454 -9.15 20.11 0.87
CA SER A 454 -10.61 19.90 0.99
C SER A 454 -11.00 18.96 2.12
N GLY A 455 -10.03 18.27 2.73
CA GLY A 455 -10.24 17.31 3.81
C GLY A 455 -10.33 17.96 5.20
N PRO A 456 -10.45 17.13 6.26
CA PRO A 456 -10.61 17.59 7.65
C PRO A 456 -9.40 18.36 8.21
N TYR A 457 -8.20 18.19 7.64
CA TYR A 457 -6.98 18.84 8.13
C TYR A 457 -6.16 19.43 6.99
N ILE A 458 -5.30 20.39 7.33
CA ILE A 458 -4.28 20.96 6.45
C ILE A 458 -2.90 20.86 7.11
N LEU A 459 -1.88 20.45 6.35
CA LEU A 459 -0.49 20.49 6.81
C LEU A 459 -0.04 21.95 6.91
N SER A 460 0.30 22.41 8.12
CA SER A 460 0.84 23.74 8.34
C SER A 460 2.30 23.81 7.95
N TYR A 461 3.12 22.96 8.57
CA TYR A 461 4.54 22.87 8.29
C TYR A 461 5.09 21.51 8.72
N LYS A 462 6.29 21.17 8.26
CA LYS A 462 7.08 20.05 8.77
C LYS A 462 8.55 20.44 8.97
N ASN A 463 9.25 19.67 9.78
CA ASN A 463 10.71 19.61 9.81
C ASN A 463 11.17 18.14 9.84
N ASP A 464 12.41 17.88 10.21
CA ASP A 464 12.94 16.51 10.26
C ASP A 464 12.36 15.66 11.40
N TYR A 465 11.70 16.28 12.38
CA TYR A 465 11.17 15.61 13.58
C TYR A 465 9.66 15.41 13.57
N GLU A 466 8.90 16.38 13.03
CA GLU A 466 7.45 16.29 12.98
C GLU A 466 6.80 17.09 11.84
N GLY A 467 5.58 16.70 11.48
CA GLY A 467 4.62 17.50 10.72
C GLY A 467 3.47 17.97 11.60
N VAL A 468 3.07 19.24 11.48
CA VAL A 468 1.98 19.86 12.25
C VAL A 468 0.79 20.16 11.34
N PHE A 469 -0.36 19.59 11.67
CA PHE A 469 -1.60 19.72 10.93
C PHE A 469 -2.64 20.46 11.76
N LEU A 470 -3.41 21.32 11.10
CA LEU A 470 -4.44 22.13 11.72
C LEU A 470 -5.81 21.75 11.16
N LYS A 471 -6.82 21.76 12.02
CA LYS A 471 -8.22 21.54 11.64
C LYS A 471 -8.64 22.47 10.51
N ASN A 472 -9.27 21.93 9.47
CA ASN A 472 -9.91 22.70 8.41
C ASN A 472 -11.23 23.31 8.94
N PRO A 473 -11.34 24.65 9.06
CA PRO A 473 -12.56 25.29 9.56
C PRO A 473 -13.75 25.24 8.57
N GLY A 474 -13.49 24.92 7.30
CA GLY A 474 -14.47 24.80 6.22
C GLY A 474 -14.93 23.37 5.92
N TYR A 475 -14.50 22.36 6.69
CA TYR A 475 -14.87 20.96 6.46
C TYR A 475 -16.06 20.54 7.33
N LEU A 476 -17.20 20.25 6.69
CA LEU A 476 -18.37 19.59 7.30
C LEU A 476 -18.81 20.17 8.66
N LYS A 477 -18.72 21.50 8.78
CA LYS A 477 -18.93 22.23 10.02
C LYS A 477 -20.32 21.98 10.60
N GLY A 478 -20.38 21.68 11.89
CA GLY A 478 -21.61 21.40 12.64
C GLY A 478 -22.18 19.99 12.44
N THR A 479 -21.51 19.14 11.66
CA THR A 479 -21.94 17.74 11.44
C THR A 479 -21.15 16.78 12.35
N LYS A 480 -21.56 15.51 12.39
CA LYS A 480 -20.82 14.45 13.12
C LYS A 480 -19.40 14.20 12.57
N TYR A 481 -19.11 14.67 11.35
CA TYR A 481 -17.83 14.53 10.68
C TYR A 481 -16.93 15.76 10.84
N GLU A 482 -17.39 16.81 11.53
CA GLU A 482 -16.51 17.93 11.85
C GLU A 482 -15.35 17.40 12.72
N PRO A 483 -14.08 17.61 12.32
CA PRO A 483 -12.93 17.14 13.08
C PRO A 483 -12.95 17.73 14.49
N LYS A 484 -12.76 16.86 15.49
CA LYS A 484 -12.93 17.22 16.90
C LYS A 484 -11.69 17.88 17.49
N ILE A 485 -10.50 17.43 17.11
CA ILE A 485 -9.21 17.85 17.67
C ILE A 485 -8.62 18.97 16.79
N SER A 486 -8.18 20.06 17.42
CA SER A 486 -7.72 21.27 16.71
C SER A 486 -6.39 21.07 15.98
N THR A 487 -5.49 20.27 16.56
CA THR A 487 -4.10 20.11 16.11
C THR A 487 -3.70 18.64 16.10
N ILE A 488 -3.06 18.20 15.02
CA ILE A 488 -2.44 16.87 14.92
C ILE A 488 -0.95 17.06 14.70
N LYS A 489 -0.14 16.30 15.42
CA LYS A 489 1.30 16.20 15.21
C LYS A 489 1.65 14.80 14.76
N VAL A 490 2.39 14.68 13.66
CA VAL A 490 2.93 13.40 13.19
C VAL A 490 4.42 13.40 13.44
N ARG A 491 4.87 12.59 14.40
CA ARG A 491 6.28 12.42 14.78
C ARG A 491 6.99 11.45 13.83
N PHE A 492 8.20 11.79 13.39
CA PHE A 492 9.00 10.95 12.50
C PHE A 492 9.95 10.07 13.31
N ILE A 493 9.55 8.81 13.52
CA ILE A 493 10.32 7.82 14.30
C ILE A 493 10.53 6.59 13.43
N LYS A 494 11.74 6.43 12.87
CA LYS A 494 12.05 5.36 11.91
C LYS A 494 12.08 3.97 12.56
N ASP A 495 12.69 3.86 13.74
CA ASP A 495 12.89 2.60 14.43
C ASP A 495 11.62 2.13 15.15
N ALA A 496 11.19 0.90 14.88
CA ALA A 496 9.92 0.36 15.35
C ALA A 496 9.89 0.15 16.88
N ASP A 497 11.02 -0.27 17.48
CA ASP A 497 11.13 -0.47 18.93
C ASP A 497 11.14 0.87 19.68
N SER A 498 11.77 1.89 19.10
CA SER A 498 11.72 3.28 19.59
C SER A 498 10.31 3.86 19.49
N ALA A 499 9.59 3.62 18.39
CA ALA A 499 8.20 4.04 18.22
C ALA A 499 7.28 3.38 19.26
N LEU A 500 7.42 2.07 19.49
CA LEU A 500 6.69 1.35 20.54
C LEU A 500 7.02 1.88 21.94
N SER A 501 8.29 2.17 22.21
CA SER A 501 8.71 2.77 23.48
C SER A 501 8.11 4.15 23.69
N SER A 502 8.01 4.95 22.62
CA SER A 502 7.36 6.28 22.63
C SER A 502 5.87 6.19 22.94
N LEU A 503 5.17 5.17 22.42
CA LEU A 503 3.77 4.93 22.77
C LEU A 503 3.61 4.57 24.26
N ARG A 504 4.48 3.69 24.77
CA ARG A 504 4.42 3.23 26.17
C ARG A 504 4.77 4.33 27.17
N SER A 505 5.68 5.24 26.81
CA SER A 505 6.02 6.42 27.60
C SER A 505 4.94 7.52 27.54
N GLY A 506 4.09 7.49 26.51
CA GLY A 506 3.07 8.53 26.25
C GLY A 506 3.61 9.73 25.45
N GLU A 507 4.75 9.59 24.77
CA GLU A 507 5.26 10.59 23.82
C GLU A 507 4.44 10.62 22.53
N ILE A 508 3.84 9.49 22.14
CA ILE A 508 2.83 9.40 21.08
C ILE A 508 1.56 8.74 21.62
N ASP A 509 0.40 9.06 21.04
CA ASP A 509 -0.90 8.59 21.51
C ASP A 509 -1.36 7.31 20.81
N LEU A 510 -0.94 7.15 19.55
CA LEU A 510 -1.30 6.03 18.68
C LEU A 510 -0.10 5.63 17.82
N LEU A 511 0.20 4.33 17.83
CA LEU A 511 1.19 3.70 16.96
C LEU A 511 0.48 2.79 15.95
N TYR A 512 0.70 3.08 14.67
CA TYR A 512 0.26 2.23 13.58
C TYR A 512 1.37 1.25 13.20
N GLY A 513 1.02 0.00 12.87
CA GLY A 513 2.00 -1.00 12.45
C GLY A 513 2.80 -1.59 13.62
N VAL A 514 2.13 -1.95 14.71
CA VAL A 514 2.77 -2.70 15.80
C VAL A 514 3.23 -4.05 15.25
N SER A 515 4.52 -4.36 15.38
CA SER A 515 5.06 -5.68 15.00
C SER A 515 4.35 -6.79 15.79
N GLU A 516 3.99 -7.86 15.10
CA GLU A 516 3.29 -8.99 15.69
C GLU A 516 4.11 -9.67 16.81
N THR A 517 5.43 -9.61 16.72
CA THR A 517 6.35 -10.10 17.77
C THR A 517 6.25 -9.30 19.08
N LYS A 518 5.62 -8.13 19.06
CA LYS A 518 5.50 -7.21 20.20
C LYS A 518 4.06 -7.14 20.75
N TYR A 519 3.13 -7.94 20.22
CA TYR A 519 1.74 -7.92 20.67
C TYR A 519 1.57 -8.21 22.16
N ASP A 520 2.33 -9.16 22.71
CA ASP A 520 2.23 -9.50 24.14
C ASP A 520 2.77 -8.37 25.04
N ILE A 521 3.76 -7.62 24.57
CA ILE A 521 4.24 -6.42 25.28
C ILE A 521 3.14 -5.37 25.35
N VAL A 522 2.40 -5.14 24.25
CA VAL A 522 1.29 -4.17 24.23
C VAL A 522 0.12 -4.66 25.08
N LYS A 523 -0.28 -5.93 24.95
CA LYS A 523 -1.38 -6.52 25.73
C LYS A 523 -1.10 -6.50 27.24
N GLY A 524 0.17 -6.63 27.63
CA GLY A 524 0.61 -6.56 29.03
C GLY A 524 0.67 -5.13 29.60
N ASP A 525 0.62 -4.09 28.77
CA ASP A 525 0.67 -2.70 29.24
C ASP A 525 -0.73 -2.20 29.61
N SER A 526 -0.94 -1.92 30.89
CA SER A 526 -2.23 -1.47 31.43
C SER A 526 -2.78 -0.18 30.78
N LYS A 527 -1.93 0.64 30.14
CA LYS A 527 -2.31 1.91 29.49
C LYS A 527 -2.73 1.73 28.03
N LEU A 528 -2.42 0.60 27.40
CA LEU A 528 -2.59 0.42 25.97
C LEU A 528 -3.79 -0.46 25.63
N ILE A 529 -4.31 -0.27 24.41
CA ILE A 529 -5.19 -1.21 23.72
C ILE A 529 -4.50 -1.58 22.42
N LEU A 530 -4.39 -2.89 22.15
CA LEU A 530 -4.01 -3.42 20.85
C LEU A 530 -5.29 -3.69 20.04
N GLN A 531 -5.35 -3.18 18.83
CA GLN A 531 -6.35 -3.55 17.83
C GLN A 531 -5.66 -4.29 16.68
N THR A 532 -6.23 -5.41 16.26
CA THR A 532 -5.73 -6.23 15.16
C THR A 532 -6.84 -6.60 14.19
N LEU A 533 -6.55 -6.65 12.90
CA LEU A 533 -7.37 -7.36 11.91
C LEU A 533 -6.49 -8.02 10.85
N GLN A 534 -7.07 -8.89 10.04
CA GLN A 534 -6.44 -9.34 8.81
C GLN A 534 -6.24 -8.15 7.86
N GLY A 535 -4.98 -7.82 7.58
CA GLY A 535 -4.63 -6.76 6.66
C GLY A 535 -4.70 -7.22 5.20
N ASN A 536 -4.67 -6.25 4.28
CA ASN A 536 -4.60 -6.49 2.84
C ASN A 536 -3.14 -6.52 2.33
N ALA A 537 -2.19 -6.82 3.21
CA ALA A 537 -0.76 -6.83 2.93
C ALA A 537 -0.21 -8.24 2.73
N VAL A 538 0.57 -8.43 1.67
CA VAL A 538 1.26 -9.68 1.33
C VAL A 538 2.75 -9.40 1.19
N VAL A 539 3.57 -10.20 1.86
CA VAL A 539 5.01 -10.28 1.62
C VAL A 539 5.26 -11.39 0.63
N TYR A 540 6.08 -11.10 -0.38
CA TYR A 540 6.42 -12.04 -1.44
C TYR A 540 7.82 -11.75 -1.98
N MET A 541 8.38 -12.76 -2.63
CA MET A 541 9.60 -12.67 -3.40
C MET A 541 9.25 -12.50 -4.87
N LEU A 542 9.76 -11.45 -5.50
CA LEU A 542 9.64 -11.18 -6.93
C LEU A 542 10.89 -11.69 -7.65
N PHE A 543 10.73 -12.51 -8.68
CA PHE A 543 11.86 -12.99 -9.47
C PHE A 543 12.25 -12.00 -10.56
N ASN A 544 13.55 -11.75 -10.73
CA ASN A 544 14.06 -10.99 -11.85
C ASN A 544 13.84 -11.76 -13.16
N THR A 545 13.05 -11.19 -14.07
CA THR A 545 12.71 -11.77 -15.38
C THR A 545 13.65 -11.35 -16.51
N ALA A 546 14.72 -10.60 -16.20
CA ALA A 546 15.69 -10.18 -17.19
C ALA A 546 16.49 -11.37 -17.76
N ALA A 547 16.61 -11.42 -19.09
CA ALA A 547 17.22 -12.54 -19.80
C ALA A 547 18.71 -12.75 -19.51
N ASN A 548 19.38 -11.76 -18.92
CA ASN A 548 20.80 -11.82 -18.55
C ASN A 548 21.08 -12.54 -17.22
N ARG A 549 20.05 -12.98 -16.48
CA ARG A 549 20.20 -13.75 -15.24
C ARG A 549 19.56 -15.15 -15.38
N PRO A 550 20.12 -16.21 -14.77
CA PRO A 550 19.55 -17.55 -14.88
C PRO A 550 18.09 -17.65 -14.42
N VAL A 551 17.72 -16.93 -13.36
CA VAL A 551 16.34 -16.86 -12.85
C VAL A 551 15.36 -16.25 -13.84
N GLY A 552 15.81 -15.37 -14.74
CA GLY A 552 14.94 -14.75 -15.73
C GLY A 552 14.59 -15.67 -16.89
N THR A 553 15.46 -16.64 -17.19
CA THR A 553 15.30 -17.56 -18.33
C THR A 553 14.86 -18.96 -17.95
N SER A 554 15.12 -19.42 -16.72
CA SER A 554 14.74 -20.76 -16.26
C SER A 554 13.54 -20.74 -15.33
N VAL A 555 12.42 -21.28 -15.81
CA VAL A 555 11.23 -21.51 -14.98
C VAL A 555 11.49 -22.55 -13.88
N ASP A 556 12.29 -23.58 -14.17
CA ASP A 556 12.62 -24.62 -13.19
C ASP A 556 13.43 -24.04 -12.03
N LEU A 557 14.41 -23.16 -12.31
CA LEU A 557 15.14 -22.49 -11.22
C LEU A 557 14.20 -21.68 -10.32
N ARG A 558 13.22 -20.96 -10.89
CA ARG A 558 12.23 -20.22 -10.11
C ARG A 558 11.31 -21.15 -9.32
N LYS A 559 10.86 -22.26 -9.91
CA LYS A 559 10.05 -23.28 -9.21
C LYS A 559 10.82 -23.96 -8.07
N ALA A 560 12.11 -24.21 -8.24
CA ALA A 560 12.95 -24.73 -7.17
C ALA A 560 13.01 -23.78 -5.96
N VAL A 561 13.09 -22.47 -6.20
CA VAL A 561 13.00 -21.48 -5.11
C VAL A 561 11.58 -21.43 -4.54
N LEU A 562 10.53 -21.41 -5.38
CA LEU A 562 9.12 -21.38 -4.94
C LEU A 562 8.80 -22.50 -3.95
N TYR A 563 9.12 -23.75 -4.31
CA TYR A 563 8.84 -24.91 -3.45
C TYR A 563 9.82 -25.06 -2.27
N SER A 564 10.81 -24.18 -2.15
CA SER A 564 11.65 -24.09 -0.96
C SER A 564 11.00 -23.32 0.20
N ILE A 565 9.96 -22.52 -0.08
CA ILE A 565 9.40 -21.59 0.90
C ILE A 565 8.41 -22.28 1.81
N ASN A 566 8.81 -22.46 3.07
CA ASN A 566 7.97 -22.97 4.14
C ASN A 566 7.37 -21.78 4.91
N GLN A 567 6.07 -21.58 4.74
CA GLN A 567 5.35 -20.47 5.38
C GLN A 567 5.04 -20.77 6.85
N GLU A 568 4.97 -22.03 7.28
CA GLU A 568 4.78 -22.40 8.68
C GLU A 568 5.96 -21.97 9.57
N ASP A 569 7.20 -22.08 9.07
CA ASP A 569 8.39 -21.63 9.81
C ASP A 569 8.33 -20.12 10.10
N LEU A 570 7.87 -19.33 9.13
CA LEU A 570 7.67 -17.89 9.30
C LEU A 570 6.51 -17.60 10.25
N GLN A 571 5.39 -18.31 10.14
CA GLN A 571 4.29 -18.19 11.09
C GLN A 571 4.75 -18.46 12.53
N ALA A 572 5.53 -19.52 12.74
CA ALA A 572 6.07 -19.87 14.05
C ALA A 572 6.96 -18.75 14.61
N PHE A 573 7.82 -18.14 13.79
CA PHE A 573 8.65 -17.01 14.19
C PHE A 573 7.82 -15.81 14.71
N TYR A 574 6.67 -15.53 14.07
CA TYR A 574 5.76 -14.45 14.47
C TYR A 574 4.68 -14.88 15.48
N GLY A 575 4.82 -16.03 16.14
CA GLY A 575 3.88 -16.51 17.16
C GLY A 575 2.49 -16.86 16.61
N GLY A 576 2.41 -17.31 15.36
CA GLY A 576 1.17 -17.65 14.65
C GLY A 576 0.39 -16.46 14.09
N ASN A 577 0.95 -15.25 14.15
CA ASN A 577 0.29 -14.02 13.72
C ASN A 577 0.50 -13.66 12.23
N LYS A 578 0.86 -14.64 11.40
CA LYS A 578 0.93 -14.52 9.94
C LYS A 578 -0.03 -15.50 9.31
N ILE A 579 -0.57 -15.16 8.14
CA ILE A 579 -1.53 -16.00 7.42
C ILE A 579 -0.87 -16.51 6.14
N LYS A 580 -1.19 -17.73 5.72
CA LYS A 580 -0.64 -18.30 4.47
C LYS A 580 -1.07 -17.47 3.26
N ALA A 581 -0.18 -17.36 2.28
CA ALA A 581 -0.37 -16.60 1.06
C ALA A 581 -0.13 -17.46 -0.17
N VAL A 582 -0.89 -17.23 -1.23
CA VAL A 582 -0.66 -17.80 -2.57
C VAL A 582 -0.18 -16.71 -3.52
N SER A 583 -0.78 -15.53 -3.43
CA SER A 583 -0.41 -14.38 -4.24
C SER A 583 -0.77 -13.09 -3.49
N THR A 584 -0.55 -11.95 -4.16
CA THR A 584 -1.00 -10.65 -3.67
C THR A 584 -2.53 -10.53 -3.55
N VAL A 585 -3.30 -11.43 -4.17
CA VAL A 585 -4.78 -11.46 -4.12
C VAL A 585 -5.30 -12.18 -2.88
N SER A 586 -4.50 -13.03 -2.24
CA SER A 586 -4.92 -13.91 -1.14
C SER A 586 -5.63 -13.22 0.04
N PRO A 587 -5.35 -11.95 0.41
CA PRO A 587 -6.12 -11.29 1.46
C PRO A 587 -7.59 -11.04 1.10
N LEU A 588 -7.92 -10.99 -0.20
CA LEU A 588 -9.19 -10.49 -0.73
C LEU A 588 -10.06 -11.58 -1.35
N VAL A 589 -9.42 -12.59 -1.95
CA VAL A 589 -10.07 -13.69 -2.67
C VAL A 589 -9.47 -15.01 -2.18
N ASN A 590 -10.35 -15.92 -1.74
CA ASN A 590 -9.96 -17.29 -1.44
C ASN A 590 -10.21 -18.16 -2.69
N THR A 591 -9.15 -18.59 -3.35
CA THR A 591 -9.18 -19.44 -4.55
C THR A 591 -9.11 -20.94 -4.23
N GLY A 592 -8.79 -21.28 -2.97
CA GLY A 592 -8.54 -22.64 -2.52
C GLY A 592 -7.18 -23.22 -2.92
N LEU A 593 -6.30 -22.44 -3.56
CA LEU A 593 -4.92 -22.86 -3.80
C LEU A 593 -4.08 -22.74 -2.52
N GLU A 594 -3.00 -23.50 -2.45
CA GLU A 594 -2.04 -23.46 -1.34
C GLU A 594 -0.62 -23.71 -1.85
N LEU A 595 0.35 -22.92 -1.37
CA LEU A 595 1.76 -23.22 -1.55
C LEU A 595 2.23 -24.09 -0.39
N VAL A 596 2.74 -25.28 -0.73
CA VAL A 596 3.33 -26.23 0.23
C VAL A 596 4.80 -26.44 -0.14
N ALA A 597 5.70 -26.25 0.83
CA ALA A 597 7.12 -26.54 0.64
C ALA A 597 7.34 -28.03 0.34
N ASP A 598 8.16 -28.34 -0.66
CA ASP A 598 8.34 -29.70 -1.16
C ASP A 598 9.76 -29.93 -1.66
N ALA A 599 10.61 -30.51 -0.81
CA ALA A 599 12.01 -30.77 -1.11
C ALA A 599 12.22 -31.74 -2.30
N ALA A 600 11.25 -32.63 -2.59
CA ALA A 600 11.33 -33.52 -3.73
C ALA A 600 11.17 -32.74 -5.04
N LYS A 601 10.17 -31.84 -5.10
CA LYS A 601 10.00 -30.90 -6.22
C LYS A 601 11.20 -29.98 -6.38
N VAL A 602 11.77 -29.48 -5.28
CA VAL A 602 12.98 -28.63 -5.38
C VAL A 602 14.11 -29.39 -6.06
N LYS A 603 14.36 -30.64 -5.66
CA LYS A 603 15.39 -31.49 -6.28
C LYS A 603 15.10 -31.77 -7.75
N GLU A 604 13.85 -32.06 -8.10
CA GLU A 604 13.41 -32.26 -9.48
C GLU A 604 13.73 -31.04 -10.36
N TYR A 605 13.29 -29.85 -9.94
CA TYR A 605 13.48 -28.63 -10.71
C TYR A 605 14.94 -28.17 -10.77
N LEU A 606 15.73 -28.35 -9.70
CA LEU A 606 17.17 -28.07 -9.74
C LEU A 606 17.90 -28.99 -10.72
N ASN A 607 17.52 -30.27 -10.78
CA ASN A 607 18.10 -31.19 -11.75
C ASN A 607 17.73 -30.82 -13.18
N ALA A 608 16.47 -30.43 -13.43
CA ALA A 608 16.03 -29.96 -14.74
C ALA A 608 16.79 -28.69 -15.17
N TYR A 609 16.94 -27.71 -14.27
CA TYR A 609 17.73 -26.51 -14.51
C TYR A 609 19.19 -26.83 -14.86
N LYS A 610 19.83 -27.72 -14.09
CA LYS A 610 21.22 -28.12 -14.34
C LYS A 610 21.39 -28.90 -15.63
N ALA A 611 20.41 -29.72 -16.00
CA ALA A 611 20.42 -30.45 -17.27
C ALA A 611 20.21 -29.54 -18.50
N SER A 612 19.66 -28.34 -18.32
CA SER A 612 19.47 -27.35 -19.39
C SER A 612 20.67 -26.42 -19.58
N LYS A 613 21.74 -26.57 -18.79
CA LYS A 613 23.00 -25.81 -18.89
C LYS A 613 24.05 -26.65 -19.59
#